data_AF-A0A852ZQC3-F1
#
_entry.id   AF-A0A852ZQC3-F1
#
_cell.length_a   1.000
_cell.length_b   1.000
_cell.length_c   1.000
_cell.angle_alpha   90.00
_cell.angle_beta   90.00
_cell.angle_gamma   90.00
#
_symmetry.space_group_name_H-M   'P 1'
#
loop_
_entity.id
_entity.type
_entity.pdbx_description
1 polymer ?
#
loop_
_entity_poly.entity_id
_entity_poly.type
_entity_poly.pdbx_seq_one_letter_code
_entity_poly.pdbx_strand_id
1 'polypeptide(L)'
;MTERQQSDPDESREREPRAKKKPSMAKVIRGAVQQFGELTGKQADGVSGVRREGDGWSLLVDVVELERIPSTTTVIATYRLDVTSDGELDGYERLRRYVRGSVDPS
;
A
#
# COMPACT_ATOMS: atom_id res chain seq x y z
N MET A 1 37.69 58.84 -5.26
CA MET A 1 36.83 58.96 -4.06
C MET A 1 35.46 59.34 -4.59
N THR A 2 34.39 58.55 -4.51
CA THR A 2 34.06 57.56 -3.49
C THR A 2 33.09 56.55 -4.10
N GLU A 3 33.40 55.28 -3.87
CA GLU A 3 32.59 54.10 -4.14
C GLU A 3 31.29 54.17 -3.33
N ARG A 4 30.12 53.99 -3.97
CA ARG A 4 28.88 53.69 -3.24
C ARG A 4 28.59 52.21 -3.42
N GLN A 5 29.04 51.46 -2.42
CA GLN A 5 28.64 50.08 -2.16
C GLN A 5 27.14 50.08 -1.82
N GLN A 6 26.32 49.51 -2.68
CA GLN A 6 24.96 49.09 -2.31
C GLN A 6 25.06 47.63 -1.86
N SER A 7 25.12 47.47 -0.55
CA SER A 7 24.89 46.23 0.17
C SER A 7 23.39 45.94 0.15
N ASP A 8 22.95 44.98 -0.65
CA ASP A 8 21.62 44.38 -0.49
C ASP A 8 21.69 43.23 0.54
N PRO A 9 20.83 43.24 1.56
CA PRO A 9 20.86 42.27 2.64
C PRO A 9 20.18 40.96 2.24
N ASP A 10 20.88 39.86 2.53
CA ASP A 10 20.38 38.58 3.02
C ASP A 10 18.87 38.30 2.87
N GLU A 11 18.46 37.71 1.74
CA GLU A 11 17.24 36.91 1.67
C GLU A 11 17.58 35.43 1.44
N SER A 12 18.41 34.89 2.34
CA SER A 12 18.48 33.46 2.58
C SER A 12 17.24 33.03 3.37
N ARG A 13 16.04 33.16 2.77
CA ARG A 13 14.84 32.49 3.30
C ARG A 13 15.07 30.99 3.15
N GLU A 14 15.68 30.40 4.17
CA GLU A 14 15.71 28.97 4.40
C GLU A 14 14.27 28.47 4.27
N ARG A 15 13.98 27.81 3.15
CA ARG A 15 12.69 27.17 2.95
C ARG A 15 12.60 26.08 4.02
N GLU A 16 11.81 26.35 5.07
CA GLU A 16 11.50 25.33 6.07
C GLU A 16 11.14 24.03 5.35
N PRO A 17 11.74 22.89 5.73
CA PRO A 17 11.49 21.63 5.06
C PRO A 17 9.99 21.33 5.19
N ARG A 18 9.26 21.44 4.07
CA ARG A 18 7.84 21.10 4.00
C ARG A 18 7.68 19.70 4.57
N ALA A 19 7.02 19.60 5.73
CA ALA A 19 6.69 18.33 6.35
C ALA A 19 6.04 17.44 5.27
N LYS A 20 6.69 16.30 4.95
CA LYS A 20 6.19 15.38 3.91
C LYS A 20 4.77 14.96 4.31
N LYS A 21 3.77 15.33 3.50
CA LYS A 21 2.40 14.90 3.73
C LYS A 21 2.34 13.37 3.73
N LYS A 22 1.78 12.78 4.78
CA LYS A 22 1.54 11.33 4.86
C LYS A 22 0.76 10.86 3.62
N PRO A 23 1.08 9.68 3.06
CA PRO A 23 0.38 9.16 1.89
C PRO A 23 -1.11 8.97 2.19
N SER A 24 -1.96 9.16 1.18
CA SER A 24 -3.38 8.84 1.31
C SER A 24 -3.57 7.34 1.43
N MET A 25 -4.64 6.90 2.10
CA MET A 25 -4.99 5.48 2.22
C MET A 25 -5.03 4.78 0.85
N ALA A 26 -5.62 5.41 -0.16
CA ALA A 26 -5.65 4.88 -1.52
C ALA A 26 -4.25 4.70 -2.14
N LYS A 27 -3.29 5.58 -1.81
CA LYS A 27 -1.90 5.42 -2.26
C LYS A 27 -1.22 4.26 -1.53
N VAL A 28 -1.43 4.12 -0.23
CA VAL A 28 -0.90 3.01 0.58
C VAL A 28 -1.40 1.66 0.05
N ILE A 29 -2.72 1.52 -0.14
CA ILE A 29 -3.33 0.28 -0.64
C ILE A 29 -2.74 -0.11 -2.00
N ARG A 30 -2.67 0.83 -2.95
CA ARG A 30 -2.12 0.55 -4.29
C ARG A 30 -0.65 0.14 -4.23
N GLY A 31 0.16 0.83 -3.42
CA GLY A 31 1.58 0.50 -3.24
C GLY A 31 1.76 -0.90 -2.65
N ALA A 32 1.06 -1.20 -1.56
CA ALA A 32 1.16 -2.51 -0.91
C ALA A 32 0.71 -3.67 -1.81
N VAL A 33 -0.39 -3.52 -2.56
CA VAL A 33 -0.85 -4.55 -3.51
C VAL A 33 0.16 -4.75 -4.63
N GLN A 34 0.79 -3.67 -5.12
CA GLN A 34 1.84 -3.76 -6.13
C GLN A 34 3.07 -4.50 -5.60
N GLN A 35 3.61 -4.08 -4.45
CA GLN A 35 4.77 -4.71 -3.82
C GLN A 35 4.51 -6.19 -3.52
N PHE A 36 3.33 -6.54 -3.01
CA PHE A 36 2.94 -7.94 -2.80
C PHE A 36 2.94 -8.74 -4.11
N GLY A 37 2.36 -8.20 -5.18
CA GLY A 37 2.36 -8.84 -6.48
C GLY A 37 3.76 -9.05 -7.06
N GLU A 38 4.66 -8.08 -6.88
CA GLU A 38 6.07 -8.17 -7.27
C GLU A 38 6.82 -9.27 -6.48
N LEU A 39 6.54 -9.41 -5.19
CA LEU A 39 7.18 -10.43 -4.34
C LEU A 39 6.68 -11.84 -4.59
N THR A 40 5.36 -12.03 -4.77
CA THR A 40 4.76 -13.37 -4.82
C THR A 40 4.40 -13.83 -6.23
N GLY A 41 4.45 -12.95 -7.23
CA GLY A 41 3.96 -13.21 -8.59
C GLY A 41 2.45 -13.43 -8.67
N LYS A 42 1.70 -13.05 -7.63
CA LYS A 42 0.24 -13.27 -7.56
C LYS A 42 -0.49 -12.01 -8.01
N GLN A 43 -1.65 -12.21 -8.63
CA GLN A 43 -2.53 -11.12 -9.02
C GLN A 43 -3.65 -10.99 -7.98
N ALA A 44 -3.82 -9.78 -7.46
CA ALA A 44 -4.94 -9.47 -6.59
C ALA A 44 -6.25 -9.48 -7.41
N ASP A 45 -7.24 -10.21 -6.92
CA ASP A 45 -8.62 -10.15 -7.38
C ASP A 45 -9.30 -8.90 -6.82
N GLY A 46 -8.98 -8.55 -5.56
CA GLY A 46 -9.48 -7.33 -4.92
C GLY A 46 -8.98 -7.15 -3.49
N VAL A 47 -9.31 -5.99 -2.92
CA VAL A 47 -9.06 -5.68 -1.51
C VAL A 47 -10.40 -5.74 -0.79
N SER A 48 -10.57 -6.70 0.12
CA SER A 48 -11.81 -6.97 0.84
C SER A 48 -11.87 -6.36 2.23
N GLY A 49 -10.74 -5.84 2.74
CA GLY A 49 -10.70 -5.18 4.04
C GLY A 49 -9.48 -4.26 4.19
N VAL A 50 -9.66 -3.15 4.88
CA VAL A 50 -8.59 -2.21 5.23
C VAL A 50 -8.87 -1.63 6.61
N ARG A 51 -7.87 -1.66 7.49
CA ARG A 51 -7.92 -0.96 8.77
C ARG A 51 -6.57 -0.38 9.15
N ARG A 52 -6.59 0.66 9.97
CA ARG A 52 -5.38 1.11 10.66
C ARG A 52 -4.96 0.07 11.69
N GLU A 53 -3.66 -0.14 11.82
CA GLU A 53 -3.04 -0.99 12.84
C GLU A 53 -1.80 -0.26 13.33
N GLY A 54 -1.80 0.20 14.59
CA GLY A 54 -0.74 1.06 15.10
C GLY A 54 -0.58 2.33 14.27
N ASP A 55 0.65 2.58 13.79
CA ASP A 55 0.95 3.68 12.86
C ASP A 55 0.72 3.31 11.38
N GLY A 56 0.64 2.01 11.08
CA GLY A 56 0.47 1.45 9.75
C GLY A 56 -0.97 1.01 9.41
N TRP A 57 -1.04 0.01 8.55
CA TRP A 57 -2.28 -0.54 7.98
C TRP A 57 -2.22 -2.05 7.91
N SER A 58 -3.37 -2.69 8.08
CA SER A 58 -3.58 -4.10 7.77
C SER A 58 -4.63 -4.21 6.67
N LEU A 59 -4.30 -4.95 5.61
CA LEU A 59 -5.13 -5.12 4.41
C LEU A 59 -5.53 -6.59 4.27
N LEU A 60 -6.78 -6.85 3.91
CA LEU A 60 -7.24 -8.15 3.42
C LEU A 60 -7.32 -8.09 1.90
N VAL A 61 -6.54 -8.94 1.24
CA VAL A 61 -6.42 -8.99 -0.21
C VAL A 61 -6.79 -10.38 -0.69
N ASP A 62 -7.79 -10.47 -1.55
CA ASP A 62 -8.19 -11.71 -2.20
C ASP A 62 -7.37 -11.87 -3.48
N VAL A 63 -6.79 -13.06 -3.68
CA VAL A 63 -5.88 -13.36 -4.79
C VAL A 63 -6.30 -14.65 -5.47
N VAL A 64 -6.16 -14.71 -6.79
CA VAL A 64 -6.30 -15.96 -7.53
C VAL A 64 -5.01 -16.77 -7.36
N GLU A 65 -5.11 -17.94 -6.75
CA GLU A 65 -3.97 -18.87 -6.66
C GLU A 65 -4.00 -19.95 -7.73
N LEU A 66 -5.18 -20.29 -8.26
CA LEU A 66 -5.32 -21.26 -9.34
C LEU A 66 -6.58 -20.97 -10.16
N GLU A 67 -6.38 -20.54 -11.41
CA GLU A 67 -7.46 -20.36 -12.38
C GLU A 67 -8.01 -21.72 -12.85
N ARG A 68 -9.34 -21.83 -13.00
CA ARG A 68 -10.02 -23.05 -13.47
C ARG A 68 -11.25 -22.74 -14.34
N ILE A 69 -11.73 -23.74 -15.08
CA ILE A 69 -12.92 -23.64 -15.94
C ILE A 69 -13.95 -24.71 -15.50
N PRO A 70 -15.20 -24.33 -15.18
CA PRO A 70 -15.74 -22.97 -15.19
C PRO A 70 -15.14 -22.09 -14.08
N SER A 71 -15.21 -20.76 -14.23
CA SER A 71 -14.60 -19.80 -13.28
C SER A 71 -15.12 -19.90 -11.84
N THR A 72 -16.28 -20.51 -11.64
CA THR A 72 -16.82 -20.88 -10.32
C THR A 72 -16.01 -21.96 -9.60
N THR A 73 -15.02 -22.56 -10.27
CA THR A 73 -14.09 -23.53 -9.67
C THR A 73 -12.71 -22.94 -9.39
N THR A 74 -12.46 -21.67 -9.76
CA THR A 74 -11.21 -20.96 -9.50
C THR A 74 -10.93 -20.90 -8.00
N VAL A 75 -9.67 -21.11 -7.62
CA VAL A 75 -9.27 -21.12 -6.21
C VAL A 75 -8.74 -19.74 -5.82
N ILE A 76 -9.39 -19.15 -4.83
CA ILE A 76 -9.07 -17.85 -4.25
C ILE A 76 -8.43 -18.05 -2.87
N ALA A 77 -7.55 -17.15 -2.48
CA ALA A 77 -7.04 -17.06 -1.12
C ALA A 77 -7.14 -15.63 -0.60
N THR A 78 -7.49 -15.48 0.68
CA THR A 78 -7.38 -14.18 1.36
C THR A 78 -6.02 -14.10 2.05
N TYR A 79 -5.28 -13.06 1.75
CA TYR A 79 -4.02 -12.68 2.39
C TYR A 79 -4.23 -11.50 3.33
N ARG A 80 -3.56 -11.52 4.49
CA ARG A 80 -3.32 -10.30 5.26
C ARG A 80 -2.00 -9.70 4.81
N LEU A 81 -2.00 -8.42 4.50
CA LEU A 81 -0.80 -7.63 4.28
C LEU A 81 -0.66 -6.63 5.43
N ASP A 82 0.50 -6.60 6.06
CA ASP A 82 0.84 -5.65 7.09
C ASP A 82 1.77 -4.59 6.48
N VAL A 83 1.36 -3.33 6.57
CA VAL A 83 1.93 -2.21 5.81
C VAL A 83 2.29 -1.09 6.77
N THR A 84 3.50 -0.57 6.63
CA THR A 84 4.02 0.52 7.45
C THR A 84 3.31 1.85 7.20
N SER A 85 3.57 2.84 8.06
CA SER A 85 2.94 4.16 7.99
C SER A 85 3.34 4.99 6.75
N ASP A 86 4.49 4.67 6.14
CA ASP A 86 5.01 5.21 4.88
C ASP A 86 4.54 4.44 3.63
N GLY A 87 3.91 3.28 3.80
CA GLY A 87 3.28 2.52 2.72
C GLY A 87 4.11 1.36 2.18
N GLU A 88 5.11 0.90 2.94
CA GLU A 88 5.93 -0.27 2.60
C GLU A 88 5.32 -1.55 3.20
N LEU A 89 5.37 -2.64 2.45
CA LEU A 89 4.91 -3.95 2.88
C LEU A 89 5.93 -4.54 3.86
N ASP A 90 5.53 -4.71 5.12
CA ASP A 90 6.37 -5.26 6.20
C ASP A 90 6.19 -6.77 6.36
N GLY A 91 5.00 -7.28 6.05
CA GLY A 91 4.69 -8.71 6.15
C GLY A 91 3.45 -9.12 5.38
N TYR A 92 3.35 -10.41 5.11
CA TYR A 92 2.12 -11.01 4.60
C TYR A 92 1.92 -12.44 5.08
N GLU A 93 0.66 -12.84 5.26
CA GLU A 93 0.31 -14.23 5.52
C GLU A 93 -0.99 -14.63 4.81
N ARG A 94 -1.10 -15.91 4.43
CA ARG A 94 -2.35 -16.45 3.88
C ARG A 94 -3.27 -16.85 5.01
N LEU A 95 -4.44 -16.23 5.10
CA LEU A 95 -5.42 -16.53 6.15
C LEU A 95 -6.28 -17.74 5.82
N ARG A 96 -6.71 -17.84 4.56
CA ARG A 96 -7.62 -18.92 4.10
C ARG A 96 -7.54 -19.13 2.60
N ARG A 97 -8.12 -20.25 2.16
CA ARG A 97 -8.30 -20.61 0.74
C ARG A 97 -9.71 -21.16 0.53
N TYR A 98 -10.35 -20.76 -0.55
CA TYR A 98 -11.72 -21.13 -0.87
C TYR A 98 -11.94 -21.17 -2.39
N VAL A 99 -13.05 -21.76 -2.82
CA VAL A 99 -13.44 -21.81 -4.24
C VAL A 99 -14.29 -20.59 -4.56
N ARG A 100 -14.09 -19.97 -5.72
CA ARG A 100 -14.84 -18.78 -6.13
C ARG A 100 -16.35 -19.06 -6.09
N GLY A 101 -17.08 -18.29 -5.29
CA GLY A 101 -18.53 -18.45 -5.12
C GLY A 101 -18.96 -19.35 -3.95
N SER A 102 -18.01 -19.93 -3.19
CA SER A 102 -18.33 -20.52 -1.89
C SER A 102 -18.60 -19.42 -0.87
N VAL A 103 -19.67 -19.57 -0.08
CA VAL A 103 -19.88 -18.80 1.14
C VAL A 103 -18.93 -19.29 2.23
N ASP A 104 -18.55 -18.40 3.16
CA ASP A 104 -17.80 -18.84 4.35
C ASP A 104 -18.59 -19.94 5.08
N PRO A 105 -17.97 -21.06 5.45
CA PRO A 105 -18.60 -21.99 6.38
C PRO A 105 -18.84 -21.25 7.71
N SER A 106 -20.08 -21.30 8.19
CA SER A 106 -20.49 -20.73 9.47
C SER A 106 -19.82 -21.44 10.65
#